data_AF-A0A0R3MJY3-F1
#
_entry.id   AF-A0A0R3MJY3-F1
#
_cell.length_a   1.000
_cell.length_b   1.000
_cell.length_c   1.000
_cell.angle_alpha   90.00
_cell.angle_beta   90.00
_cell.angle_gamma   90.00
#
_symmetry.space_group_name_H-M   'P 1'
#
loop_
_entity.id
_entity.type
_entity.pdbx_description
1 polymer ?
#
loop_
_entity_poly.entity_id
_entity_poly.type
_entity_poly.pdbx_seq_one_letter_code
_entity_poly.pdbx_strand_id
1 'polypeptide(L)'
;MDVTSDRVNRAHASKLRLVKDMRQRSALREVSNMEAQRRTALQAVEQAVRDLATAEKSQAALEAELYQELASSDSLSVEELDRRCHIVIGRLKAEIAGARRTLEEARAAQERAETAVFEARTTLTKCSAASHKWQQIEGDVQRASDAHSEVKAEIEADDEVLLRYGSGSRTHTASD
;
A
#
# COMPACT_ATOMS: atom_id res chain seq x y z
N MET A 1 -16.25 -29.49 -37.22
CA MET A 1 -16.67 -28.91 -35.93
C MET A 1 -15.45 -28.28 -35.30
N ASP A 2 -15.40 -26.96 -35.26
CA ASP A 2 -14.26 -26.20 -34.75
C ASP A 2 -14.45 -26.06 -33.23
N VAL A 3 -13.93 -27.04 -32.48
CA VAL A 3 -13.99 -27.04 -31.01
C VAL A 3 -12.77 -26.31 -30.46
N THR A 4 -12.59 -25.06 -30.87
CA THR A 4 -11.68 -24.12 -30.18
C THR A 4 -12.47 -23.34 -29.13
N SER A 5 -13.18 -24.06 -28.27
CA SER A 5 -13.76 -23.45 -27.07
C SER A 5 -12.64 -23.33 -26.03
N ASP A 6 -12.05 -22.14 -25.99
CA ASP A 6 -11.84 -21.43 -24.73
C ASP A 6 -10.84 -22.02 -23.72
N ARG A 7 -9.71 -22.57 -24.19
CA ARG A 7 -8.57 -22.90 -23.32
C ARG A 7 -7.58 -21.75 -23.32
N VAL A 8 -7.42 -21.10 -22.16
CA VAL A 8 -6.27 -20.24 -21.85
C VAL A 8 -5.00 -21.05 -22.15
N ASN A 9 -4.37 -20.79 -23.29
CA ASN A 9 -3.11 -21.42 -23.65
C ASN A 9 -2.04 -21.03 -22.60
N ARG A 10 -1.05 -21.89 -22.33
CA ARG A 10 0.06 -21.66 -21.39
C ARG A 10 0.66 -20.26 -21.52
N ALA A 11 0.91 -19.82 -22.75
CA ALA A 11 1.45 -18.49 -23.03
C ALA A 11 0.53 -17.34 -22.54
N HIS A 12 -0.78 -17.52 -22.58
CA HIS A 12 -1.75 -16.53 -22.08
C HIS A 12 -1.83 -16.55 -20.55
N ALA A 13 -1.80 -17.73 -19.93
CA ALA A 13 -1.76 -17.86 -18.47
C ALA A 13 -0.50 -17.19 -17.89
N SER A 14 0.67 -17.43 -18.49
CA SER A 14 1.93 -16.79 -18.08
C SER A 14 1.92 -15.27 -18.22
N LYS A 15 1.38 -14.74 -19.33
CA LYS A 15 1.22 -13.29 -19.53
C LYS A 15 0.30 -12.68 -18.47
N LEU A 16 -0.83 -13.32 -18.19
CA LEU A 16 -1.78 -12.83 -17.18
C LEU A 16 -1.19 -12.89 -15.77
N ARG A 17 -0.46 -13.96 -15.42
CA ARG A 17 0.28 -14.03 -14.15
C ARG A 17 1.27 -12.86 -14.01
N LEU A 18 2.08 -12.60 -15.04
CA LEU A 18 3.03 -11.49 -15.03
C LEU A 18 2.35 -10.14 -14.75
N VAL A 19 1.19 -9.88 -15.37
CA VAL A 19 0.42 -8.66 -15.13
C VAL A 19 -0.08 -8.59 -13.68
N LYS A 20 -0.51 -9.71 -13.07
CA LYS A 20 -0.92 -9.73 -11.66
C LYS A 20 0.26 -9.50 -10.73
N ASP A 21 1.40 -10.13 -10.98
CA ASP A 21 2.63 -9.92 -10.21
C ASP A 21 3.11 -8.47 -10.30
N MET A 22 2.97 -7.82 -11.46
CA MET A 22 3.26 -6.39 -11.61
C MET A 22 2.31 -5.53 -10.77
N ARG A 23 1.00 -5.83 -10.76
CA ARG A 23 0.02 -5.12 -9.93
C ARG A 23 0.26 -5.31 -8.44
N GLN A 24 0.59 -6.53 -8.00
CA GLN A 24 0.96 -6.80 -6.61
C GLN A 24 2.20 -6.01 -6.20
N ARG A 25 3.25 -5.98 -7.04
CA ARG A 25 4.44 -5.17 -6.79
C ARG A 25 4.14 -3.68 -6.72
N SER A 26 3.23 -3.19 -7.57
CA SER A 26 2.77 -1.80 -7.50
C SER A 26 2.05 -1.50 -6.18
N ALA A 27 1.14 -2.38 -5.76
CA ALA A 27 0.41 -2.25 -4.50
C ALA A 27 1.37 -2.30 -3.28
N LEU A 28 2.43 -3.11 -3.33
CA LEU A 28 3.48 -3.13 -2.30
C LEU A 28 4.20 -1.78 -2.20
N ARG A 29 4.56 -1.18 -3.34
CA ARG A 29 5.18 0.16 -3.36
C ARG A 29 4.24 1.22 -2.81
N GLU A 30 2.96 1.12 -3.14
CA GLU A 30 1.92 2.03 -2.64
C GLU A 30 1.78 1.94 -1.12
N VAL A 31 1.69 0.73 -0.55
CA VAL A 31 1.70 0.53 0.91
C VAL A 31 2.95 1.16 1.53
N SER A 32 4.12 0.90 0.97
CA SER A 32 5.38 1.48 1.47
C SER A 32 5.37 3.01 1.44
N ASN A 33 4.84 3.61 0.38
CA ASN A 33 4.70 5.07 0.26
C ASN A 33 3.71 5.63 1.29
N MET A 34 2.54 5.01 1.44
CA MET A 34 1.54 5.45 2.43
C MET A 34 2.06 5.29 3.87
N GLU A 35 2.83 4.25 4.16
CA GLU A 35 3.48 4.08 5.46
C GLU A 35 4.55 5.14 5.74
N ALA A 36 5.29 5.58 4.71
CA ALA A 36 6.22 6.70 4.85
C ALA A 36 5.46 7.99 5.15
N GLN A 37 4.37 8.27 4.43
CA GLN A 37 3.51 9.43 4.69
C GLN A 37 2.91 9.41 6.11
N ARG A 38 2.44 8.25 6.58
CA ARG A 38 1.97 8.08 7.96
C ARG A 38 3.04 8.42 8.98
N ARG A 39 4.29 8.01 8.75
CA ARG A 39 5.41 8.36 9.64
C ARG A 39 5.66 9.88 9.67
N THR A 40 5.63 10.53 8.51
CA THR A 40 5.75 11.99 8.44
C THR A 40 4.60 12.70 9.18
N ALA A 41 3.37 12.20 9.05
CA ALA A 41 2.22 12.76 9.76
C ALA A 41 2.34 12.59 11.28
N LEU A 42 2.81 11.43 11.75
CA LEU A 42 3.10 11.20 13.18
C LEU A 42 4.17 12.17 13.70
N GLN A 43 5.25 12.37 12.95
CA GLN A 43 6.29 13.34 13.30
C GLN A 43 5.75 14.77 13.36
N ALA A 44 4.86 15.15 12.44
CA ALA A 44 4.21 16.45 12.44
C ALA A 44 3.32 16.65 13.68
N VAL A 45 2.59 15.61 14.11
CA VAL A 45 1.80 15.64 15.36
C VAL A 45 2.72 15.80 16.56
N GLU A 46 3.80 15.02 16.65
CA GLU A 46 4.78 15.16 17.74
C GLU A 46 5.37 16.57 17.80
N GLN A 47 5.70 17.15 16.64
CA GLN A 47 6.22 18.50 16.57
C GLN A 47 5.18 19.52 17.03
N ALA A 48 3.94 19.43 16.54
CA ALA A 48 2.86 20.33 16.94
C ALA A 48 2.53 20.24 18.44
N VAL A 49 2.66 19.06 19.05
CA VAL A 49 2.53 18.90 20.51
C VAL A 49 3.65 19.61 21.25
N ARG A 50 4.90 19.48 20.78
CA ARG A 50 6.04 20.21 21.36
C ARG A 50 5.85 21.71 21.23
N ASP A 51 5.44 22.19 20.06
CA ASP A 51 5.21 23.61 19.79
C ASP A 51 4.11 24.16 20.71
N LEU A 52 3.01 23.43 20.88
CA LEU A 52 1.96 23.79 21.83
C LEU A 52 2.49 23.86 23.27
N ALA A 53 3.27 22.87 23.72
CA ALA A 53 3.87 22.90 25.05
C ALA A 53 4.83 24.08 25.23
N THR A 54 5.58 24.47 24.18
CA THR A 54 6.44 25.65 24.23
C THR A 54 5.65 26.95 24.29
N ALA A 55 4.53 27.06 23.58
CA ALA A 55 3.62 28.21 23.65
C ALA A 55 2.93 28.31 25.02
N GLU A 56 2.58 27.19 25.63
CA GLU A 56 2.04 27.17 27.00
C GLU A 56 3.11 27.50 28.04
N LYS A 57 4.36 27.12 27.82
CA LYS A 57 5.48 27.49 28.69
C LYS A 57 5.85 28.98 28.55
N SER A 58 5.79 29.54 27.33
CA SER A 58 6.05 30.96 27.09
C SER A 58 5.03 31.85 27.80
N GLN A 59 3.79 31.38 27.99
CA GLN A 59 2.79 32.05 28.84
C GLN A 59 3.31 32.26 30.27
N ALA A 60 3.84 31.23 30.92
CA ALA A 60 4.34 31.35 32.30
C ALA A 60 5.56 32.28 32.39
N ALA A 61 6.43 32.28 31.38
CA ALA A 61 7.59 33.16 31.32
C ALA A 61 7.17 34.64 31.14
N LEU A 62 6.26 34.91 30.20
CA LEU A 62 5.74 36.25 29.94
C LEU A 62 4.91 36.79 31.11
N GLU A 63 4.16 35.93 31.80
CA GLU A 63 3.46 36.29 33.04
C GLU A 63 4.45 36.68 34.15
N ALA A 64 5.55 35.94 34.31
CA ALA A 64 6.61 36.29 35.26
C ALA A 64 7.32 37.61 34.91
N GLU A 65 7.59 37.85 33.63
CA GLU A 65 8.16 39.12 33.14
C GLU A 65 7.23 40.30 33.44
N LEU A 66 5.91 40.15 33.19
CA LEU A 66 4.90 41.16 33.54
C LEU A 66 4.89 41.48 35.03
N TYR A 67 4.92 40.45 35.90
CA TYR A 67 4.99 40.67 37.35
C TYR A 67 6.30 41.33 37.79
N GLN A 68 7.41 41.04 37.14
CA GLN A 68 8.71 41.64 37.45
C GLN A 68 8.80 43.11 36.99
N GLU A 69 8.25 43.44 35.81
CA GLU A 69 8.11 44.82 35.36
C GLU A 69 7.18 45.63 36.28
N LEU A 70 6.09 45.03 36.74
CA LEU A 70 5.19 45.60 37.74
C LEU A 70 5.91 45.92 39.05
N ALA A 71 6.73 44.99 39.54
CA ALA A 71 7.47 45.15 40.78
C ALA A 71 8.61 46.18 40.69
N SER A 72 9.07 46.51 39.48
CA SER A 72 10.19 47.44 39.24
C SER A 72 9.75 48.84 38.79
N SER A 73 8.46 49.03 38.49
CA SER A 73 7.94 50.30 37.97
C SER A 73 7.28 51.12 39.06
N ASP A 74 8.01 52.09 39.61
CA ASP A 74 7.54 52.97 40.71
C ASP A 74 6.38 53.93 40.32
N SER A 75 5.94 53.98 39.05
CA SER A 75 4.98 55.00 38.57
C SER A 75 4.13 54.63 37.32
N LEU A 76 3.89 53.35 37.04
CA LEU A 76 2.97 53.00 35.94
C LEU A 76 1.52 53.36 36.29
N SER A 77 0.84 54.08 35.39
CA SER A 77 -0.60 54.33 35.53
C SER A 77 -1.38 53.03 35.27
N VAL A 78 -2.55 52.91 35.88
CA VAL A 78 -3.41 51.71 35.76
C VAL A 78 -3.82 51.48 34.30
N GLU A 79 -4.06 52.55 33.54
CA GLU A 79 -4.45 52.47 32.13
C GLU A 79 -3.32 51.94 31.25
N GLU A 80 -2.07 52.29 31.54
CA GLU A 80 -0.93 51.79 30.79
C GLU A 80 -0.63 50.33 31.10
N LEU A 81 -0.82 49.93 32.36
CA LEU A 81 -0.75 48.55 32.77
C LEU A 81 -1.80 47.69 32.06
N ASP A 82 -3.06 48.15 32.07
CA ASP A 82 -4.17 47.44 31.42
C ASP A 82 -3.93 47.26 29.92
N ARG A 83 -3.47 48.32 29.23
CA ARG A 83 -3.08 48.25 27.82
C ARG A 83 -2.00 47.21 27.56
N ARG A 84 -0.92 47.20 28.36
CA ARG A 84 0.18 46.24 28.21
C ARG A 84 -0.28 44.80 28.46
N CYS A 85 -1.00 44.56 29.55
CA CYS A 85 -1.59 43.27 29.86
C CYS A 85 -2.47 42.77 28.71
N HIS A 86 -3.31 43.64 28.15
CA HIS A 86 -4.17 43.29 27.03
C HIS A 86 -3.39 42.85 25.78
N ILE A 87 -2.30 43.57 25.44
CA ILE A 87 -1.44 43.23 24.29
C ILE A 87 -0.76 41.88 24.50
N VAL A 88 -0.14 41.65 25.66
CA VAL A 88 0.60 40.41 25.95
C VAL A 88 -0.34 39.21 26.01
N ILE A 89 -1.46 39.32 26.72
CA ILE A 89 -2.48 38.27 26.80
C ILE A 89 -3.08 38.01 25.41
N GLY A 90 -3.34 39.05 24.63
CA GLY A 90 -3.85 38.93 23.26
C GLY A 90 -2.90 38.15 22.35
N ARG A 91 -1.60 38.48 22.39
CA ARG A 91 -0.56 37.76 21.64
C ARG A 91 -0.45 36.30 22.06
N LEU A 92 -0.39 36.02 23.36
CA LEU A 92 -0.32 34.67 23.90
C LEU A 92 -1.53 33.81 23.50
N LYS A 93 -2.74 34.37 23.61
CA LYS A 93 -3.96 33.71 23.16
C LYS A 93 -3.90 33.37 21.67
N ALA A 94 -3.40 34.28 20.85
CA ALA A 94 -3.25 34.05 19.41
C ALA A 94 -2.22 32.96 19.11
N GLU A 95 -1.08 32.96 19.81
CA GLU A 95 -0.01 31.96 19.66
C GLU A 95 -0.49 30.56 20.05
N ILE A 96 -1.11 30.41 21.23
CA ILE A 96 -1.67 29.14 21.70
C ILE A 96 -2.79 28.66 20.77
N ALA A 97 -3.69 29.56 20.33
CA ALA A 97 -4.75 29.20 19.40
C ALA A 97 -4.18 28.74 18.05
N GLY A 98 -3.11 29.39 17.55
CA GLY A 98 -2.39 28.97 16.36
C GLY A 98 -1.78 27.58 16.51
N ALA A 99 -1.04 27.33 17.59
CA ALA A 99 -0.43 26.04 17.86
C ALA A 99 -1.48 24.91 18.01
N ARG A 100 -2.62 25.18 18.65
CA ARG A 100 -3.73 24.22 18.74
C ARG A 100 -4.32 23.89 17.37
N ARG A 101 -4.53 24.90 16.52
CA ARG A 101 -5.00 24.68 15.15
C ARG A 101 -4.03 23.82 14.36
N THR A 102 -2.73 24.10 14.42
CA THR A 102 -1.70 23.28 13.76
C THR A 102 -1.71 21.84 14.27
N LEU A 103 -1.91 21.62 15.58
CA LEU A 103 -2.04 20.28 16.15
C LEU A 103 -3.29 19.55 15.64
N GLU A 104 -4.43 20.24 15.54
CA GLU A 104 -5.66 19.68 14.98
C GLU A 104 -5.49 19.30 13.50
N GLU A 105 -4.88 20.17 12.70
CA GLU A 105 -4.56 19.90 11.30
C GLU A 105 -3.61 18.70 11.15
N ALA A 106 -2.58 18.62 12.00
CA ALA A 106 -1.64 17.50 12.01
C ALA A 106 -2.32 16.18 12.39
N ARG A 107 -3.24 16.18 13.38
CA ARG A 107 -4.04 15.00 13.76
C ARG A 107 -4.98 14.57 12.64
N ALA A 108 -5.64 15.51 11.98
CA ALA A 108 -6.47 15.21 10.82
C ALA A 108 -5.63 14.64 9.67
N ALA A 109 -4.40 15.12 9.47
CA ALA A 109 -3.48 14.54 8.49
C ALA A 109 -3.02 13.12 8.88
N GLN A 110 -2.76 12.87 10.16
CA GLN A 110 -2.46 11.54 10.69
C GLN A 110 -3.60 10.56 10.42
N GLU A 111 -4.84 10.94 10.76
CA GLU A 111 -6.03 10.09 10.54
C GLU A 111 -6.19 9.74 9.06
N ARG A 112 -6.11 10.74 8.17
CA ARG A 112 -6.14 10.50 6.71
C ARG A 112 -5.03 9.55 6.25
N ALA A 113 -3.82 9.69 6.79
CA ALA A 113 -2.71 8.80 6.45
C ALA A 113 -2.92 7.37 6.97
N GLU A 114 -3.55 7.20 8.13
CA GLU A 114 -3.92 5.89 8.67
C GLU A 114 -4.99 5.21 7.82
N THR A 115 -6.02 5.95 7.41
CA THR A 115 -7.03 5.45 6.45
C THR A 115 -6.39 5.03 5.13
N ALA A 116 -5.50 5.87 4.57
CA ALA A 116 -4.81 5.56 3.31
C ALA A 116 -3.93 4.30 3.41
N VAL A 117 -3.23 4.10 4.52
CA VAL A 117 -2.46 2.87 4.77
C VAL A 117 -3.39 1.66 4.84
N PHE A 118 -4.54 1.77 5.51
CA PHE A 118 -5.52 0.69 5.59
C PHE A 118 -6.08 0.30 4.22
N GLU A 119 -6.44 1.29 3.40
CA GLU A 119 -6.92 1.08 2.03
C GLU A 119 -5.86 0.45 1.13
N ALA A 120 -4.62 0.94 1.18
CA ALA A 120 -3.50 0.40 0.43
C ALA A 120 -3.22 -1.06 0.81
N ARG A 121 -3.25 -1.39 2.11
CA ARG A 121 -3.09 -2.78 2.59
C ARG A 121 -4.23 -3.68 2.13
N THR A 122 -5.45 -3.18 2.15
CA THR A 122 -6.62 -3.91 1.63
C THR A 122 -6.47 -4.21 0.14
N THR A 123 -5.99 -3.24 -0.64
CA THR A 123 -5.70 -3.41 -2.07
C THR A 123 -4.59 -4.42 -2.30
N LEU A 124 -3.50 -4.35 -1.53
CA LEU A 124 -2.41 -5.32 -1.57
C LEU A 124 -2.89 -6.74 -1.31
N THR A 125 -3.75 -6.95 -0.31
CA THR A 125 -4.34 -8.27 -0.02
C THR A 125 -5.13 -8.81 -1.22
N LYS A 126 -5.97 -7.96 -1.85
CA LYS A 126 -6.72 -8.33 -3.07
C LYS A 126 -5.78 -8.67 -4.24
N CYS A 127 -4.75 -7.86 -4.47
CA CYS A 127 -3.77 -8.10 -5.53
C CYS A 127 -2.95 -9.38 -5.29
N SER A 128 -2.60 -9.66 -4.03
CA SER A 128 -1.84 -10.87 -3.66
C SER A 128 -2.69 -12.13 -3.86
N ALA A 129 -3.96 -12.11 -3.42
CA ALA A 129 -4.90 -13.20 -3.65
C ALA A 129 -5.12 -13.46 -5.16
N ALA A 130 -5.25 -12.40 -5.95
CA ALA A 130 -5.37 -12.52 -7.41
C ALA A 130 -4.10 -13.12 -8.03
N SER A 131 -2.91 -12.69 -7.62
CA SER A 131 -1.63 -13.21 -8.14
C SER A 131 -1.46 -14.69 -7.80
N HIS A 132 -1.76 -15.08 -6.56
CA HIS A 132 -1.77 -16.49 -6.14
C HIS A 132 -2.75 -17.34 -6.97
N LYS A 133 -3.97 -16.85 -7.20
CA LYS A 133 -4.95 -17.56 -8.04
C LYS A 133 -4.44 -17.76 -9.48
N TRP A 134 -3.78 -16.77 -10.06
CA TRP A 134 -3.23 -16.89 -11.42
C TRP A 134 -2.00 -17.80 -11.48
N GLN A 135 -1.20 -17.86 -10.42
CA GLN A 135 -0.14 -18.87 -10.28
C GLN A 135 -0.70 -20.29 -10.25
N GLN A 136 -1.81 -20.51 -9.52
CA GLN A 136 -2.50 -21.80 -9.51
C GLN A 136 -3.02 -22.19 -10.91
N ILE A 137 -3.71 -21.26 -11.60
CA ILE A 137 -4.23 -21.48 -12.95
C ILE A 137 -3.11 -21.80 -13.94
N GLU A 138 -1.98 -21.09 -13.89
CA GLU A 138 -0.83 -21.40 -14.75
C GLU A 138 -0.31 -22.82 -14.50
N GLY A 139 -0.21 -23.24 -13.23
CA GLY A 139 0.16 -24.60 -12.86
C GLY A 139 -0.84 -25.66 -13.34
N ASP A 140 -2.14 -25.37 -13.27
CA ASP A 140 -3.20 -26.25 -13.79
C ASP A 140 -3.11 -26.40 -15.31
N VAL A 141 -2.93 -25.29 -16.03
CA VAL A 141 -2.75 -25.30 -17.50
C VAL A 141 -1.49 -26.07 -17.88
N GLN A 142 -0.40 -25.92 -17.13
CA GLN A 142 0.84 -26.67 -17.36
C GLN A 142 0.61 -28.17 -17.21
N ARG A 143 0.02 -28.61 -16.09
CA ARG A 143 -0.30 -30.02 -15.85
C ARG A 143 -1.20 -30.62 -16.92
N ALA A 144 -2.23 -29.89 -17.36
CA ALA A 144 -3.12 -30.34 -18.41
C ALA A 144 -2.41 -30.49 -19.77
N SER A 145 -1.47 -29.58 -20.08
CA SER A 145 -0.66 -29.65 -21.29
C SER A 145 0.30 -30.85 -21.27
N ASP A 146 0.91 -31.13 -20.12
CA ASP A 146 1.84 -32.24 -19.96
C ASP A 146 1.10 -33.58 -20.09
N ALA A 147 -0.05 -33.73 -19.43
CA ALA A 147 -0.91 -34.92 -19.55
C ALA A 147 -1.40 -35.17 -20.98
N HIS A 148 -1.77 -34.11 -21.72
CA HIS A 148 -2.15 -34.24 -23.13
C HIS A 148 -0.97 -34.70 -24.00
N SER A 149 0.24 -34.23 -23.70
CA SER A 149 1.44 -34.62 -24.44
C SER A 149 1.82 -36.08 -24.19
N GLU A 150 1.67 -36.54 -22.95
CA GLU A 150 1.86 -37.95 -22.56
C GLU A 150 0.89 -38.88 -23.29
N VAL A 151 -0.42 -38.57 -23.25
CA VAL A 151 -1.45 -39.35 -23.97
C VAL A 151 -1.17 -39.36 -25.47
N LYS A 152 -0.74 -38.24 -26.06
CA LYS A 152 -0.40 -38.19 -27.48
C LYS A 152 0.80 -39.09 -27.81
N ALA A 153 1.83 -39.09 -26.96
CA ALA A 153 3.01 -39.92 -27.14
C ALA A 153 2.68 -41.42 -27.00
N GLU A 154 1.77 -41.78 -26.09
CA GLU A 154 1.26 -43.14 -25.95
C GLU A 154 0.53 -43.61 -27.21
N ILE A 155 -0.37 -42.79 -27.76
CA ILE A 155 -1.09 -43.09 -29.00
C ILE A 155 -0.12 -43.22 -30.19
N GLU A 156 0.86 -42.31 -30.31
CA GLU A 156 1.85 -42.38 -31.40
C GLU A 156 2.72 -43.64 -31.30
N ALA A 157 3.08 -44.07 -30.09
CA ALA A 157 3.81 -45.30 -29.86
C ALA A 157 2.97 -46.54 -30.22
N ASP A 158 1.68 -46.56 -29.85
CA ASP A 158 0.75 -47.64 -30.20
C ASP A 158 0.53 -47.74 -31.72
N ASP A 159 0.36 -46.60 -32.40
CA ASP A 159 0.24 -46.53 -33.86
C ASP A 159 1.51 -47.06 -34.55
N GLU A 160 2.69 -46.73 -34.04
CA GLU A 160 3.97 -47.24 -34.57
C GLU A 160 4.09 -48.76 -34.42
N VAL A 161 3.65 -49.32 -33.28
CA VAL A 161 3.60 -50.77 -33.05
C VAL A 161 2.67 -51.44 -34.06
N LEU A 162 1.45 -50.91 -34.26
CA LEU A 162 0.49 -51.46 -35.22
C LEU A 162 1.02 -51.45 -36.66
N LEU A 163 1.70 -50.38 -37.08
CA LEU A 163 2.30 -50.28 -38.41
C LEU A 163 3.42 -51.30 -38.63
N ARG A 164 4.29 -51.52 -37.62
CA ARG A 164 5.36 -52.53 -37.71
C ARG A 164 4.82 -53.95 -37.83
N TYR A 165 3.81 -54.32 -37.05
CA TYR A 165 3.26 -55.69 -37.12
C TYR A 165 2.29 -55.90 -38.31
N GLY A 166 1.53 -54.88 -38.72
CA GLY A 166 0.66 -54.96 -39.90
C GLY A 166 1.41 -55.10 -41.23
N SER A 167 2.63 -54.59 -41.31
CA SER A 167 3.52 -54.77 -42.47
C SER A 167 4.12 -56.18 -42.59
N GLY A 168 4.24 -56.92 -41.48
CA GLY A 168 4.74 -58.31 -41.46
C GLY A 168 3.69 -59.37 -41.84
N SER A 169 2.39 -59.06 -41.73
CA SER A 169 1.31 -60.00 -42.13
C SER A 169 0.98 -59.97 -43.63
N ARG A 170 1.61 -59.10 -44.43
CA ARG A 170 1.34 -58.97 -45.87
C ARG A 170 2.32 -59.76 -46.77
N THR A 171 3.26 -60.50 -46.17
CA THR A 171 4.29 -61.29 -46.89
C THR A 171 4.09 -62.80 -46.81
N HIS A 172 2.88 -63.31 -46.56
CA HIS A 172 2.64 -64.75 -46.49
C HIS A 172 1.38 -65.24 -47.22
N THR A 173 1.16 -64.83 -48.47
CA THR A 173 0.29 -65.57 -49.42
C THR A 173 0.75 -65.38 -50.88
N ALA A 174 1.97 -65.82 -51.20
CA ALA A 174 2.37 -66.08 -52.58
C ALA A 174 3.57 -67.05 -52.60
N SER A 175 3.31 -68.34 -52.44
CA SER A 175 4.20 -69.39 -52.93
C SER A 175 3.35 -70.64 -53.18
N ASP A 176 3.22 -70.95 -54.47
CA ASP A 176 2.83 -72.20 -55.15
C ASP A 176 1.71 -73.09 -54.58
#